data_AF-A0A4Q2D3G0-F1
#
_entry.id   AF-A0A4Q2D3G0-F1
#
_cell.length_a   1.000
_cell.length_b   1.000
_cell.length_c   1.000
_cell.angle_alpha   90.00
_cell.angle_beta   90.00
_cell.angle_gamma   90.00
#
_symmetry.space_group_name_H-M   'P 1'
#
loop_
_entity.id
_entity.type
_entity.pdbx_description
1 polymer ?
#
loop_
_entity_poly.entity_id
_entity_poly.type
_entity_poly.pdbx_seq_one_letter_code
_entity_poly.pdbx_strand_id
1 'polypeptide(L)'
;MMILGNRDLQKYHLAESEWEILNNYILILQVPHAFQQKLSHEKVPALYQALPHFHRMIAAWERQKELMPHYRNIINMGIEKLTDYVEEIEEIPAYTLAIPVISPTIKLLWHQKYKNELVDWAKQLLINSIIAAALFKPKLTLT
;
A
#
# COMPACT_ATOMS: atom_id res chain seq x y z
N MET A 1 -21.33 21.55 25.19
CA MET A 1 -22.79 21.37 25.12
C MET A 1 -23.45 22.72 24.77
N MET A 2 -23.46 23.11 23.48
CA MET A 2 -24.10 24.35 22.98
C MET A 2 -24.98 24.13 21.73
N ILE A 3 -25.07 22.89 21.22
CA ILE A 3 -25.79 22.60 19.96
C ILE A 3 -27.31 22.43 20.20
N LEU A 4 -27.73 22.10 21.42
CA LEU A 4 -29.14 21.82 21.74
C LEU A 4 -30.07 23.05 21.65
N GLY A 5 -29.53 24.27 21.70
CA GLY A 5 -30.34 25.50 21.63
C GLY A 5 -30.65 25.99 20.21
N ASN A 6 -29.97 25.45 19.19
CA ASN A 6 -30.11 25.93 17.81
C ASN A 6 -30.93 24.92 16.98
N ARG A 7 -32.19 25.27 16.70
CA ARG A 7 -33.15 24.44 15.95
C ARG A 7 -32.64 24.04 14.56
N ASP A 8 -31.81 24.87 13.93
CA ASP A 8 -31.23 24.58 12.62
C ASP A 8 -30.13 23.52 12.68
N LEU A 9 -29.51 23.32 13.86
CA LEU A 9 -28.45 22.35 14.08
C LEU A 9 -28.94 21.02 14.65
N GLN A 10 -30.17 20.97 15.21
CA GLN A 10 -30.75 19.74 15.74
C GLN A 10 -30.89 18.62 14.69
N LYS A 11 -31.14 18.97 13.43
CA LYS A 11 -31.22 18.00 12.32
C LYS A 11 -29.88 17.31 11.99
N TYR A 12 -28.77 17.85 12.49
CA TYR A 12 -27.42 17.27 12.33
C TYR A 12 -26.94 16.58 13.61
N HIS A 13 -27.79 16.46 14.63
CA HIS A 13 -27.44 15.78 15.87
C HIS A 13 -27.42 14.27 15.65
N LEU A 14 -26.22 13.69 15.67
CA LEU A 14 -26.04 12.25 15.61
C LEU A 14 -26.44 11.61 16.95
N ALA A 15 -27.21 10.53 16.88
CA ALA A 15 -27.46 9.65 18.00
C ALA A 15 -26.15 8.95 18.43
N GLU A 16 -26.13 8.44 19.66
CA GLU A 16 -24.97 7.73 20.20
C GLU A 16 -24.57 6.52 19.33
N SER A 17 -25.55 5.79 18.80
CA SER A 17 -25.34 4.69 17.86
C SER A 17 -24.72 5.13 16.53
N GLU A 18 -25.06 6.32 16.04
CA GLU A 18 -24.49 6.87 14.80
C GLU A 18 -23.03 7.31 15.02
N TRP A 19 -22.72 7.85 16.21
CA TRP A 19 -21.34 8.11 16.62
C TRP A 19 -20.51 6.84 16.73
N GLU A 20 -21.08 5.76 17.26
CA GLU A 20 -20.41 4.46 17.33
C GLU A 20 -20.09 3.92 15.93
N ILE A 21 -21.02 4.02 14.98
CA ILE A 21 -20.78 3.65 13.59
C ILE A 21 -19.63 4.49 12.99
N LEU A 22 -19.63 5.81 13.22
CA LEU A 22 -18.58 6.69 12.72
C LEU A 22 -17.21 6.36 13.30
N ASN A 23 -17.14 6.04 14.60
CA ASN A 23 -15.91 5.60 15.25
C ASN A 23 -15.39 4.29 14.64
N ASN A 24 -16.27 3.35 14.32
CA ASN A 24 -15.90 2.12 13.63
C ASN A 24 -15.34 2.39 12.23
N TYR A 25 -15.93 3.32 11.46
CA TYR A 25 -15.37 3.74 10.18
C TYR A 25 -13.99 4.37 10.32
N ILE A 26 -13.79 5.22 11.34
CA ILE A 26 -12.47 5.81 11.62
C ILE A 26 -11.45 4.70 11.88
N LEU A 27 -11.79 3.69 12.69
CA LEU A 27 -10.90 2.55 12.94
C LEU A 27 -10.54 1.80 11.67
N ILE A 28 -11.49 1.58 10.75
CA ILE A 28 -11.22 0.93 9.46
C ILE A 28 -10.29 1.79 8.59
N LEU A 29 -10.51 3.11 8.57
CA LEU A 29 -9.74 4.08 7.78
C LEU A 29 -8.35 4.41 8.37
N GLN A 30 -8.09 4.08 9.62
CA GLN A 30 -6.75 4.25 10.21
C GLN A 30 -5.68 3.41 9.50
N VAL A 31 -6.05 2.23 9.00
CA VAL A 31 -5.14 1.34 8.26
C VAL A 31 -4.65 1.97 6.94
N PRO A 32 -5.52 2.39 5.99
CA PRO A 32 -5.09 3.10 4.78
C PRO A 32 -4.39 4.42 5.10
N HIS A 33 -4.81 5.13 6.15
CA HIS A 33 -4.17 6.37 6.56
C HIS A 33 -2.69 6.16 6.94
N ALA A 34 -2.40 5.14 7.75
CA ALA A 34 -1.03 4.80 8.13
C ALA A 34 -0.18 4.42 6.91
N PHE A 35 -0.76 3.70 5.95
CA PHE A 35 -0.13 3.34 4.68
C PHE A 35 0.21 4.59 3.84
N GLN A 36 -0.77 5.48 3.64
CA GLN A 36 -0.58 6.73 2.90
C GLN A 36 0.58 7.55 3.49
N GLN A 37 0.62 7.71 4.81
CA GLN A 37 1.69 8.45 5.49
C GLN A 37 3.08 7.86 5.26
N LYS A 38 3.19 6.54 5.09
CA LYS A 38 4.46 5.87 4.77
C LYS A 38 4.89 6.11 3.32
N LEU A 39 3.96 6.12 2.37
CA LEU A 39 4.26 6.37 0.95
C LEU A 39 4.41 7.85 0.59
N SER A 40 3.80 8.76 1.35
CA SER A 40 3.93 10.21 1.17
C SER A 40 5.24 10.78 1.73
N HIS A 41 6.14 9.95 2.26
CA HIS A 41 7.45 10.42 2.72
C HIS A 41 8.41 10.63 1.53
N GLU A 42 8.52 11.88 1.06
CA GLU A 42 9.32 12.27 -0.11
C GLU A 42 10.84 12.04 0.04
N LYS A 43 11.35 11.90 1.27
CA LYS A 43 12.80 11.78 1.54
C LYS A 43 13.41 10.44 1.14
N VAL A 44 12.60 9.40 0.97
CA VAL A 44 13.05 8.05 0.62
C VAL A 44 12.27 7.61 -0.62
N PRO A 45 12.89 6.94 -1.62
CA PRO A 45 12.13 6.42 -2.74
C PRO A 45 10.98 5.53 -2.24
N ALA A 46 9.74 5.99 -2.34
CA ALA A 46 8.59 5.25 -1.81
C ALA A 46 8.24 4.02 -2.66
N LEU A 47 8.69 4.01 -3.92
CA LEU A 47 8.34 3.01 -4.94
C LEU A 47 8.70 1.58 -4.52
N TYR A 48 9.87 1.37 -3.93
CA TYR A 48 10.30 0.03 -3.50
C TYR A 48 9.49 -0.51 -2.32
N GLN A 49 8.78 0.37 -1.60
CA GLN A 49 7.96 -0.01 -0.46
C GLN A 49 6.48 -0.19 -0.82
N ALA A 50 6.03 0.27 -1.99
CA ALA A 50 4.63 0.25 -2.39
C ALA A 50 4.05 -1.17 -2.32
N LEU A 51 4.59 -2.10 -3.11
CA LEU A 51 4.18 -3.51 -3.13
C LEU A 51 4.25 -4.17 -1.73
N PRO A 52 5.37 -4.10 -0.98
CA PRO A 52 5.42 -4.59 0.39
C PRO A 52 4.36 -4.01 1.33
N HIS A 53 4.10 -2.72 1.25
CA HIS A 53 3.13 -2.07 2.13
C HIS A 53 1.69 -2.40 1.72
N PHE A 54 1.40 -2.60 0.43
CA PHE A 54 0.06 -3.03 -0.02
C PHE A 54 -0.28 -4.39 0.58
N HIS A 55 0.62 -5.37 0.51
CA HIS A 55 0.40 -6.66 1.17
C HIS A 55 0.28 -6.56 2.70
N ARG A 56 1.03 -5.64 3.34
CA ARG A 56 0.89 -5.41 4.78
C ARG A 56 -0.47 -4.82 5.13
N MET A 57 -0.99 -3.93 4.28
CA MET A 57 -2.30 -3.32 4.43
C MET A 57 -3.42 -4.36 4.26
N ILE A 58 -3.35 -5.20 3.22
CA ILE A 58 -4.27 -6.34 3.05
C ILE A 58 -4.26 -7.22 4.30
N ALA A 59 -3.07 -7.60 4.79
CA ALA A 59 -2.94 -8.44 5.98
C ALA A 59 -3.43 -7.76 7.27
N ALA A 60 -3.37 -6.43 7.37
CA ALA A 60 -3.91 -5.69 8.50
C ALA A 60 -5.44 -5.68 8.46
N TRP A 61 -6.03 -5.43 7.29
CA TRP A 61 -7.47 -5.49 7.10
C TRP A 61 -8.05 -6.89 7.26
N GLU A 62 -7.35 -7.94 6.82
CA GLU A 62 -7.75 -9.32 7.08
C GLU A 62 -7.85 -9.62 8.58
N ARG A 63 -6.92 -9.11 9.40
CA ARG A 63 -7.02 -9.25 10.86
C ARG A 63 -8.16 -8.40 11.45
N GLN A 64 -8.34 -7.18 10.96
CA GLN A 64 -9.40 -6.27 11.41
C GLN A 64 -10.80 -6.82 11.08
N LYS A 65 -10.93 -7.51 9.94
CA LYS A 65 -12.14 -8.22 9.50
C LYS A 65 -12.61 -9.25 10.52
N GLU A 66 -11.69 -9.94 11.18
CA GLU A 66 -12.02 -10.92 12.24
C GLU A 66 -12.48 -10.26 13.54
N LEU A 67 -11.96 -9.06 13.83
CA LEU A 67 -12.35 -8.27 15.01
C LEU A 67 -13.67 -7.51 14.82
N MET A 68 -14.07 -7.25 13.57
CA MET A 68 -15.22 -6.40 13.22
C MET A 68 -16.21 -7.14 12.30
N PRO A 69 -16.90 -8.19 12.78
CA PRO A 69 -17.75 -9.05 11.95
C PRO A 69 -18.87 -8.30 11.21
N HIS A 70 -19.42 -7.23 11.81
CA HIS A 70 -20.46 -6.39 11.20
C HIS A 70 -19.97 -5.56 10.01
N TYR A 71 -18.66 -5.32 9.91
CA TYR A 71 -18.05 -4.49 8.87
C TYR A 71 -17.27 -5.31 7.83
N ARG A 72 -17.36 -6.65 7.89
CA ARG A 72 -16.65 -7.56 6.98
C ARG A 72 -16.86 -7.22 5.51
N ASN A 73 -18.09 -6.91 5.11
CA ASN A 73 -18.41 -6.59 3.73
C ASN A 73 -17.64 -5.33 3.26
N ILE A 74 -17.57 -4.31 4.12
CA ILE A 74 -16.88 -3.05 3.81
C ILE A 74 -15.37 -3.28 3.72
N ILE A 75 -14.81 -4.02 4.67
CA ILE A 75 -13.38 -4.34 4.69
C ILE A 75 -13.01 -5.22 3.48
N ASN A 76 -13.85 -6.18 3.11
CA ASN A 76 -13.65 -7.02 1.93
C ASN A 76 -13.63 -6.21 0.63
N MET A 77 -14.57 -5.28 0.45
CA MET A 77 -14.55 -4.38 -0.73
C MET A 77 -13.25 -3.56 -0.79
N GLY A 78 -12.75 -3.12 0.38
CA GLY A 78 -11.46 -2.44 0.47
C GLY A 78 -10.29 -3.34 0.04
N ILE A 79 -10.27 -4.59 0.53
CA ILE A 79 -9.24 -5.58 0.18
C ILE A 79 -9.29 -5.94 -1.31
N GLU A 80 -10.49 -6.16 -1.87
CA GLU A 80 -10.68 -6.45 -3.29
C GLU A 80 -10.11 -5.31 -4.13
N LYS A 81 -10.49 -4.06 -3.82
CA LYS A 81 -9.97 -2.91 -4.55
C LYS A 81 -8.45 -2.75 -4.45
N LEU A 82 -7.89 -3.08 -3.29
CA LEU A 82 -6.45 -3.04 -3.07
C LEU A 82 -5.72 -4.15 -3.83
N THR A 83 -6.38 -5.29 -4.02
CA THR A 83 -5.86 -6.43 -4.77
C THR A 83 -5.77 -6.07 -6.25
N ASP A 84 -6.80 -5.44 -6.83
CA ASP A 84 -6.73 -4.90 -8.20
C ASP A 84 -5.48 -4.03 -8.40
N TYR A 85 -5.22 -3.11 -7.47
CA TYR A 85 -4.06 -2.23 -7.56
C TYR A 85 -2.73 -2.97 -7.45
N VAL A 86 -2.66 -4.01 -6.62
CA VAL A 86 -1.45 -4.85 -6.52
C VAL A 86 -1.22 -5.57 -7.85
N GLU A 87 -2.26 -6.17 -8.43
CA GLU A 87 -2.17 -6.86 -9.71
C GLU A 87 -1.71 -5.92 -10.84
N GLU A 88 -2.27 -4.72 -10.91
CA GLU A 88 -1.88 -3.72 -11.92
C GLU A 88 -0.41 -3.27 -11.78
N ILE A 89 0.08 -3.04 -10.57
CA ILE A 89 1.44 -2.51 -10.37
C ILE A 89 2.52 -3.59 -10.34
N GLU A 90 2.18 -4.85 -10.07
CA GLU A 90 3.11 -5.99 -10.13
C GLU A 90 3.66 -6.20 -11.54
N GLU A 91 2.83 -5.96 -12.56
CA GLU A 91 3.23 -6.07 -13.96
C GLU A 91 4.15 -4.93 -14.41
N ILE A 92 4.22 -3.84 -13.65
CA ILE A 92 5.03 -2.67 -14.00
C ILE A 92 6.49 -2.91 -13.57
N PRO A 93 7.45 -2.96 -14.52
CA PRO A 93 8.85 -3.27 -14.23
C PRO A 93 9.49 -2.34 -13.19
N ALA A 94 9.07 -1.08 -13.13
CA ALA A 94 9.62 -0.09 -12.21
C ALA A 94 9.39 -0.45 -10.73
N TYR A 95 8.21 -0.97 -10.37
CA TYR A 95 7.92 -1.37 -8.99
C TYR A 95 8.73 -2.61 -8.60
N THR A 96 8.80 -3.59 -9.50
CA THR A 96 9.58 -4.82 -9.31
C THR A 96 11.07 -4.54 -9.21
N LEU A 97 11.62 -3.63 -10.01
CA LEU A 97 13.04 -3.26 -9.99
C LEU A 97 13.41 -2.40 -8.78
N ALA A 98 12.50 -1.54 -8.31
CA ALA A 98 12.77 -0.66 -7.18
C ALA A 98 13.10 -1.46 -5.90
N ILE A 99 12.42 -2.59 -5.67
CA ILE A 99 12.63 -3.47 -4.51
C ILE A 99 14.10 -3.91 -4.35
N PRO A 100 14.70 -4.66 -5.30
CA PRO A 100 16.07 -5.14 -5.19
C PRO A 100 17.13 -4.05 -5.40
N VAL A 101 16.85 -3.01 -6.22
CA VAL A 101 17.83 -1.95 -6.52
C VAL A 101 17.99 -0.99 -5.34
N ILE A 102 16.90 -0.62 -4.68
CA ILE A 102 16.91 0.39 -3.61
C ILE A 102 17.10 -0.27 -2.24
N SER A 103 16.61 -1.51 -2.06
CA SER A 103 16.79 -2.26 -0.81
C SER A 103 17.44 -3.63 -1.01
N PRO A 104 18.79 -3.68 -0.98
CA PRO A 104 19.56 -4.92 -1.03
C PRO A 104 19.30 -5.88 0.14
N THR A 105 18.58 -5.44 1.18
CA THR A 105 18.18 -6.29 2.32
C THR A 105 16.89 -7.04 2.01
N ILE A 106 16.00 -6.47 1.17
CA ILE A 106 14.74 -7.09 0.77
C ILE A 106 14.94 -7.95 -0.49
N LYS A 107 15.83 -7.57 -1.42
CA LYS A 107 16.17 -8.29 -2.67
C LYS A 107 14.94 -8.91 -3.34
N LEU A 108 14.84 -10.24 -3.29
CA LEU A 108 13.78 -11.07 -3.83
C LEU A 108 12.93 -11.71 -2.74
N LEU A 109 13.19 -11.43 -1.45
CA LEU A 109 12.46 -12.03 -0.33
C LEU A 109 10.96 -11.73 -0.40
N TRP A 110 10.60 -10.54 -0.89
CA TRP A 110 9.20 -10.20 -1.12
C TRP A 110 8.59 -11.09 -2.22
N HIS A 111 9.25 -11.21 -3.37
CA HIS A 111 8.80 -12.06 -4.48
C HIS A 111 8.72 -13.53 -4.04
N GLN A 112 9.72 -14.04 -3.33
CA GLN A 112 9.72 -15.41 -2.82
C GLN A 112 8.55 -15.69 -1.85
N LYS A 113 8.15 -14.68 -1.07
CA LYS A 113 7.08 -14.83 -0.07
C LYS A 113 5.67 -14.70 -0.68
N TYR A 114 5.48 -13.80 -1.63
CA TYR A 114 4.15 -13.43 -2.12
C TYR A 114 3.87 -13.85 -3.57
N LYS A 115 4.91 -14.03 -4.40
CA LYS A 115 4.84 -14.29 -5.85
C LYS A 115 6.03 -15.12 -6.32
N ASN A 116 6.15 -16.34 -5.81
CA ASN A 116 7.34 -17.18 -6.04
C ASN A 116 7.55 -17.50 -7.52
N GLU A 117 6.47 -17.61 -8.28
CA GLU A 117 6.43 -17.79 -9.73
C GLU A 117 7.07 -16.63 -10.51
N LEU A 118 7.07 -15.41 -9.95
CA LEU A 118 7.66 -14.22 -10.58
C LEU A 118 9.14 -14.02 -10.22
N VAL A 119 9.70 -14.85 -9.34
CA VAL A 119 11.09 -14.68 -8.85
C VAL A 119 12.09 -14.74 -10.00
N ASP A 120 11.94 -15.68 -10.92
CA ASP A 120 12.89 -15.81 -12.04
C ASP A 120 12.74 -14.70 -13.06
N TRP A 121 11.51 -14.24 -13.31
CA TRP A 121 11.27 -13.04 -14.11
C TRP A 121 11.93 -11.80 -13.46
N ALA A 122 11.73 -11.57 -12.16
CA ALA A 122 12.32 -10.44 -11.43
C ALA A 122 13.86 -10.49 -11.44
N LYS A 123 14.47 -11.68 -11.32
CA LYS A 123 15.92 -11.88 -11.47
C LYS A 123 16.40 -11.50 -12.87
N GLN A 124 15.74 -12.02 -13.91
CA GLN A 124 16.12 -11.75 -15.29
C GLN A 124 15.98 -10.27 -15.62
N LEU A 125 14.90 -9.64 -15.15
CA LEU A 125 14.68 -8.21 -15.30
C LEU A 125 15.79 -7.39 -14.63
N LEU A 126 16.23 -7.76 -13.42
CA LEU A 126 17.34 -7.10 -12.73
C LEU A 126 18.67 -7.27 -13.51
N ILE A 127 19.00 -8.49 -13.92
CA ILE A 127 20.23 -8.79 -14.66
C ILE A 127 20.27 -8.01 -15.96
N ASN A 128 19.19 -8.06 -16.76
CA ASN A 128 19.10 -7.36 -18.03
C ASN A 128 19.22 -5.85 -17.86
N SER A 129 18.62 -5.29 -16.81
CA SER A 129 18.69 -3.86 -16.51
C SER A 129 20.11 -3.43 -16.14
N ILE A 130 20.84 -4.23 -15.35
CA ILE A 130 22.24 -3.96 -14.99
C ILE A 130 23.15 -4.04 -16.23
N ILE A 131 22.96 -5.06 -17.08
CA ILE A 131 23.73 -5.21 -18.32
C ILE A 131 23.47 -4.02 -19.25
N ALA A 132 22.21 -3.65 -19.47
CA ALA A 132 21.85 -2.50 -20.28
C ALA A 132 22.48 -1.20 -19.75
N ALA A 133 22.45 -0.97 -18.44
CA ALA A 133 23.08 0.20 -17.82
C ALA A 133 24.61 0.20 -17.96
N ALA A 134 25.25 -0.97 -17.88
CA ALA A 134 26.69 -1.12 -18.08
C ALA A 134 27.10 -0.86 -19.53
N LEU A 135 26.28 -1.30 -20.50
CA LEU A 135 26.48 -1.06 -21.93
C LEU A 135 26.22 0.40 -22.34
N PHE A 136 25.35 1.11 -21.60
CA PHE A 136 24.99 2.50 -21.87
C PHE A 136 25.97 3.53 -21.27
N LYS A 137 27.08 3.13 -20.63
CA LYS A 137 28.06 4.11 -20.13
C LYS A 137 28.49 5.04 -21.28
N PRO A 138 28.16 6.36 -21.23
CA PRO A 138 28.75 7.29 -22.17
C PRO A 138 30.24 7.29 -21.92
N LYS A 139 31.05 7.36 -22.99
CA LYS A 139 32.45 7.73 -22.88
C LYS A 139 32.52 9.05 -22.10
N LEU A 140 32.79 8.97 -20.80
CA LEU A 140 33.26 10.11 -20.03
C LEU A 140 34.66 10.40 -20.58
N THR A 141 34.70 11.17 -21.66
CA THR A 141 35.90 11.87 -22.09
C THR A 141 36.27 12.82 -20.97
N LEU A 142 37.21 12.38 -20.13
CA LEU A 142 38.00 13.25 -19.28
C LEU A 142 38.83 14.14 -20.21
N THR A 143 38.38 15.39 -20.40
CA THR A 143 39.20 16.52 -20.85
C THR A 143 39.57 17.35 -19.65
#